data_AF-A0A945WJQ7-F1
#
_entry.id   AF-A0A945WJQ7-F1
#
_cell.length_a   1.000
_cell.length_b   1.000
_cell.length_c   1.000
_cell.angle_alpha   90.00
_cell.angle_beta   90.00
_cell.angle_gamma   90.00
#
_symmetry.space_group_name_H-M   'P 1'
#
loop_
_entity.id
_entity.type
_entity.pdbx_description
1 polymer ?
#
loop_
_entity_poly.entity_id
_entity_poly.type
_entity_poly.pdbx_seq_one_letter_code
_entity_poly.pdbx_strand_id
1 'polypeptide(L)'
;IVTTGNARADMLDRRYMADVLVDAEELRANHGPYVLVNTNYASINPREGDTLSYFRLCVDVGVIDPNSERDMADFRTWCRWEHENVAAICAAIRTVRDFDSLAKIIVRPHPSENLEPWNQMVRGIDGVSVIREGDHLAWTLGSELLLHTSCTTGLEAFLLDHPVLSLTPGDNPWHELYAVNHCTPRFTDPKAVANAISRFRAGDQSVRGDRGEALAKLRPHLIAGDADPAAERTITALARIAPNQQPSANLTARDTLREVVRRERHVVKAFVDLREVRKRFQSIAAASGWRPSTQIQEIGPSLFQLDPPS
;
A
#
# COMPACT_ATOMS: atom_id res chain seq x y z
N ILE A 1 -11.71 9.55 -24.14
CA ILE A 1 -11.22 9.06 -22.82
C ILE A 1 -12.04 9.76 -21.75
N VAL A 2 -12.66 9.03 -20.82
CA VAL A 2 -13.45 9.59 -19.71
C VAL A 2 -12.68 9.35 -18.40
N THR A 3 -12.39 10.41 -17.64
CA THR A 3 -11.69 10.29 -16.36
C THR A 3 -12.69 9.96 -15.27
N THR A 4 -12.59 8.78 -14.66
CA THR A 4 -13.51 8.31 -13.62
C THR A 4 -12.87 8.23 -12.22
N GLY A 5 -11.54 8.32 -12.13
CA GLY A 5 -10.79 8.20 -10.88
C GLY A 5 -10.39 6.75 -10.57
N ASN A 6 -10.08 6.46 -9.30
CA ASN A 6 -9.70 5.12 -8.84
C ASN A 6 -10.56 4.73 -7.63
N ALA A 7 -11.31 3.62 -7.73
CA ALA A 7 -12.19 3.14 -6.65
C ALA A 7 -11.44 2.83 -5.35
N ARG A 8 -10.12 2.59 -5.41
CA ARG A 8 -9.29 2.45 -4.21
C ARG A 8 -9.23 3.74 -3.39
N ALA A 9 -9.29 4.91 -4.03
CA ALA A 9 -9.31 6.19 -3.34
C ALA A 9 -10.67 6.44 -2.65
N ASP A 10 -11.78 5.93 -3.20
CA ASP A 10 -13.09 5.99 -2.55
C ASP A 10 -13.04 5.27 -1.19
N MET A 11 -12.32 4.15 -1.12
CA MET A 11 -12.15 3.37 0.10
C MET A 11 -11.30 4.05 1.18
N LEU A 12 -10.68 5.20 0.89
CA LEU A 12 -9.94 6.00 1.87
C LEU A 12 -10.82 7.09 2.52
N ASP A 13 -12.10 7.13 2.17
CA ASP A 13 -13.07 7.94 2.89
C ASP A 13 -13.35 7.32 4.27
N ARG A 14 -13.32 8.15 5.32
CA ARG A 14 -13.54 7.71 6.71
C ARG A 14 -14.86 6.98 6.91
N ARG A 15 -15.88 7.25 6.09
CA ARG A 15 -17.16 6.53 6.10
C ARG A 15 -16.97 5.01 5.92
N TYR A 16 -15.98 4.58 5.14
CA TYR A 16 -15.69 3.18 4.84
C TYR A 16 -14.56 2.58 5.68
N MET A 17 -14.11 3.26 6.74
CA MET A 17 -12.94 2.85 7.54
C MET A 17 -13.29 2.22 8.89
N ALA A 18 -14.57 2.00 9.21
CA ALA A 18 -14.99 1.55 10.54
C ALA A 18 -14.29 0.26 11.00
N ASP A 19 -14.23 -0.76 10.14
CA ASP A 19 -13.53 -2.02 10.37
C ASP A 19 -12.03 -1.85 10.56
N VAL A 20 -11.40 -1.02 9.72
CA VAL A 20 -9.97 -0.73 9.74
C VAL A 20 -9.58 0.04 11.01
N LEU A 21 -10.45 0.96 11.47
CA LEU A 21 -10.23 1.72 12.69
C LEU A 21 -10.27 0.84 13.94
N VAL A 22 -11.18 -0.14 13.98
CA VAL A 22 -11.21 -1.15 15.06
C VAL A 22 -9.90 -1.94 15.09
N ASP A 23 -9.44 -2.43 13.93
CA ASP A 23 -8.18 -3.17 13.86
C ASP A 23 -6.98 -2.29 14.24
N ALA A 24 -6.98 -1.01 13.84
CA ALA A 24 -5.94 -0.05 14.20
C ALA A 24 -5.88 0.21 15.71
N GLU A 25 -7.03 0.29 16.39
CA GLU A 25 -7.12 0.43 17.84
C GLU A 25 -6.59 -0.82 18.56
N GLU A 26 -6.95 -2.03 18.09
CA GLU A 26 -6.42 -3.29 18.63
C GLU A 26 -4.90 -3.37 18.47
N LEU A 27 -4.37 -3.03 17.29
CA LEU A 27 -2.93 -2.98 17.04
C LEU A 27 -2.22 -2.00 17.98
N ARG A 28 -2.79 -0.80 18.18
CA ARG A 28 -2.24 0.18 19.13
C ARG A 28 -2.28 -0.33 20.57
N ALA A 29 -3.36 -1.00 20.98
CA ALA A 29 -3.46 -1.57 22.33
C ALA A 29 -2.42 -2.68 22.56
N ASN A 30 -2.20 -3.53 21.55
CA ASN A 30 -1.28 -4.67 21.64
C ASN A 30 0.20 -4.25 21.56
N HIS A 31 0.52 -3.23 20.76
CA HIS A 31 1.89 -2.82 20.51
C HIS A 31 2.31 -1.54 21.24
N GLY A 32 1.39 -0.76 21.79
CA GLY A 32 1.67 0.58 22.31
C GLY A 32 2.00 1.57 21.18
N PRO A 33 2.62 2.74 21.48
CA PRO A 33 3.06 3.67 20.45
C PRO A 33 4.24 3.08 19.64
N TYR A 34 4.17 3.18 18.31
CA TYR A 34 5.25 2.73 17.42
C TYR A 34 5.34 3.60 16.17
N VAL A 35 6.56 3.68 15.62
CA VAL A 35 6.81 4.16 14.25
C VAL A 35 6.66 2.97 13.31
N LEU A 36 5.83 3.12 12.28
CA LEU A 36 5.71 2.12 11.23
C LEU A 36 6.70 2.43 10.10
N VAL A 37 7.45 1.42 9.67
CA VAL A 37 8.36 1.51 8.53
C VAL A 37 7.85 0.59 7.43
N ASN A 38 7.33 1.16 6.34
CA ASN A 38 6.90 0.37 5.18
C ASN A 38 7.98 0.38 4.09
N THR A 39 8.16 -0.77 3.46
CA THR A 39 9.13 -0.97 2.37
C THR A 39 8.45 -1.48 1.09
N ASN A 40 9.16 -1.44 -0.03
CA ASN A 40 8.64 -1.84 -1.33
C ASN A 40 9.71 -2.37 -2.31
N TYR A 41 10.74 -3.07 -1.82
CA TYR A 41 11.94 -3.40 -2.60
C TYR A 41 11.90 -4.78 -3.27
N ALA A 42 10.76 -5.13 -3.85
CA ALA A 42 10.58 -6.45 -4.45
C ALA A 42 11.50 -6.67 -5.68
N SER A 43 12.11 -5.63 -6.26
CA SER A 43 13.02 -5.80 -7.39
C SER A 43 14.38 -6.36 -6.96
N ILE A 44 14.88 -5.97 -5.79
CA ILE A 44 16.17 -6.44 -5.24
C ILE A 44 16.04 -7.45 -4.09
N ASN A 45 14.85 -7.55 -3.49
CA ASN A 45 14.53 -8.50 -2.42
C ASN A 45 13.21 -9.22 -2.70
N PRO A 46 13.03 -9.90 -3.85
CA PRO A 46 11.78 -10.58 -4.16
C PRO A 46 11.53 -11.74 -3.19
N ARG A 47 10.26 -11.97 -2.88
CA ARG A 47 9.81 -13.10 -2.04
C ARG A 47 10.25 -14.46 -2.60
N GLU A 48 10.21 -14.60 -3.92
CA GLU A 48 10.56 -15.82 -4.65
C GLU A 48 11.70 -15.53 -5.62
N GLY A 49 12.74 -16.36 -5.59
CA GLY A 49 13.91 -16.24 -6.47
C GLY A 49 14.84 -15.11 -6.05
N ASP A 50 15.29 -14.33 -7.02
CA ASP A 50 16.29 -13.28 -6.91
C ASP A 50 15.99 -12.12 -7.88
N THR A 51 16.83 -11.09 -7.87
CA THR A 51 16.72 -9.94 -8.80
C THR A 51 16.64 -10.36 -10.26
N LEU A 52 17.31 -11.45 -10.67
CA LEU A 52 17.24 -11.97 -12.03
C LEU A 52 15.86 -12.59 -12.32
N SER A 53 15.25 -13.22 -11.33
CA SER A 53 13.87 -13.74 -11.40
C SER A 53 12.86 -12.60 -11.50
N TYR A 54 13.07 -11.50 -10.78
CA TYR A 54 12.26 -10.28 -10.94
C TYR A 54 12.45 -9.65 -12.33
N PHE A 55 13.69 -9.55 -12.81
CA PHE A 55 13.99 -9.08 -14.16
C PHE A 55 13.25 -9.89 -15.23
N ARG A 56 13.30 -11.22 -15.15
CA ARG A 56 12.58 -12.13 -16.06
C ARG A 56 11.07 -11.89 -16.01
N LEU A 57 10.50 -11.68 -14.81
CA LEU A 57 9.10 -11.31 -14.68
C LEU A 57 8.80 -10.01 -15.44
N CYS A 58 9.65 -8.97 -15.31
CA CYS A 58 9.47 -7.71 -16.03
C CYS A 58 9.51 -7.90 -17.55
N VAL A 59 10.38 -8.79 -18.06
CA VAL A 59 10.41 -9.17 -19.48
C VAL A 59 9.13 -9.88 -19.89
N ASP A 60 8.70 -10.88 -19.11
CA ASP A 60 7.50 -11.69 -19.42
C ASP A 60 6.22 -10.85 -19.50
N VAL A 61 6.10 -9.80 -18.68
CA VAL A 61 4.93 -8.91 -18.65
C VAL A 61 5.09 -7.65 -19.51
N GLY A 62 6.19 -7.54 -20.26
CA GLY A 62 6.43 -6.44 -21.21
C GLY A 62 6.79 -5.10 -20.57
N VAL A 63 7.28 -5.09 -19.33
CA VAL A 63 7.81 -3.88 -18.67
C VAL A 63 9.23 -3.56 -19.15
N ILE A 64 9.99 -4.57 -19.55
CA ILE A 64 11.37 -4.44 -20.05
C ILE A 64 11.49 -5.19 -21.37
N ASP A 65 11.99 -4.54 -22.42
CA ASP A 65 12.54 -5.24 -23.58
C ASP A 65 14.03 -5.58 -23.32
N PRO A 66 14.41 -6.87 -23.22
CA PRO A 66 15.79 -7.25 -22.94
C PRO A 66 16.77 -6.89 -24.08
N ASN A 67 16.27 -6.55 -25.26
CA ASN A 67 17.09 -6.09 -26.39
C ASN A 67 17.22 -4.55 -26.43
N SER A 68 16.47 -3.81 -25.60
CA SER A 68 16.57 -2.35 -25.47
C SER A 68 17.71 -1.99 -24.52
N GLU A 69 18.78 -1.38 -25.03
CA GLU A 69 19.88 -0.89 -24.18
C GLU A 69 19.40 0.11 -23.12
N ARG A 70 18.40 0.93 -23.47
CA ARG A 70 17.77 1.90 -22.57
C ARG A 70 17.06 1.19 -21.43
N ASP A 71 16.18 0.22 -21.71
CA ASP A 71 15.42 -0.49 -20.67
C ASP A 71 16.37 -1.23 -19.72
N MET A 72 17.43 -1.82 -20.27
CA MET A 72 18.46 -2.47 -19.48
C MET A 72 19.24 -1.49 -18.59
N ALA A 73 19.51 -0.28 -19.08
CA ALA A 73 20.15 0.78 -18.28
C ALA A 73 19.21 1.33 -17.20
N ASP A 74 17.93 1.52 -17.52
CA ASP A 74 16.88 1.96 -16.61
C ASP A 74 16.69 0.94 -15.48
N PHE A 75 16.61 -0.36 -15.81
CA PHE A 75 16.52 -1.42 -14.81
C PHE A 75 17.74 -1.48 -13.89
N ARG A 76 18.96 -1.37 -14.43
CA ARG A 76 20.17 -1.30 -13.59
C ARG A 76 20.15 -0.09 -12.65
N THR A 77 19.64 1.05 -13.13
CA THR A 77 19.53 2.28 -12.33
C THR A 77 18.45 2.16 -11.27
N TRP A 78 17.33 1.49 -11.59
CA TRP A 78 16.29 1.14 -10.63
C TRP A 78 16.86 0.23 -9.52
N CYS A 79 17.57 -0.85 -9.85
CA CYS A 79 18.16 -1.72 -8.82
C CYS A 79 19.15 -0.96 -7.90
N ARG A 80 20.00 -0.09 -8.46
CA ARG A 80 20.90 0.76 -7.64
C ARG A 80 20.11 1.68 -6.71
N TRP A 81 19.08 2.33 -7.23
CA TRP A 81 18.18 3.18 -6.46
C TRP A 81 17.49 2.41 -5.32
N GLU A 82 16.98 1.21 -5.56
CA GLU A 82 16.40 0.39 -4.48
C GLU A 82 17.45 0.00 -3.43
N HIS A 83 18.68 -0.32 -3.82
CA HIS A 83 19.76 -0.59 -2.86
C HIS A 83 20.07 0.63 -1.98
N GLU A 84 20.10 1.83 -2.56
CA GLU A 84 20.28 3.08 -1.82
C GLU A 84 19.12 3.31 -0.83
N ASN A 85 17.88 3.08 -1.26
CA ASN A 85 16.71 3.17 -0.39
C ASN A 85 16.76 2.17 0.77
N VAL A 86 17.13 0.91 0.51
CA VAL A 86 17.30 -0.12 1.56
C VAL A 86 18.39 0.29 2.54
N ALA A 87 19.54 0.76 2.05
CA ALA A 87 20.63 1.21 2.91
C ALA A 87 20.17 2.38 3.80
N ALA A 88 19.48 3.36 3.22
CA ALA A 88 18.97 4.52 3.94
C ALA A 88 17.91 4.15 4.98
N ILE A 89 16.96 3.26 4.66
CA ILE A 89 15.93 2.86 5.64
C ILE A 89 16.53 2.05 6.79
N CYS A 90 17.52 1.20 6.52
CA CYS A 90 18.23 0.46 7.55
C CYS A 90 19.04 1.40 8.45
N ALA A 91 19.68 2.41 7.86
CA ALA A 91 20.37 3.44 8.62
C ALA A 91 19.39 4.28 9.45
N ALA A 92 18.21 4.63 8.91
CA ALA A 92 17.18 5.37 9.64
C ALA A 92 16.64 4.59 10.84
N ILE A 93 16.37 3.29 10.69
CA ILE A 93 15.94 2.41 11.79
C ILE A 93 16.96 2.45 12.92
N ARG A 94 18.26 2.23 12.63
CA ARG A 94 19.33 2.29 13.64
C ARG A 94 19.42 3.68 14.27
N THR A 95 19.43 4.73 13.45
CA THR A 95 19.55 6.12 13.92
C THR A 95 18.39 6.51 14.85
N VAL A 96 17.16 6.09 14.56
CA VAL A 96 16.00 6.34 15.43
C VAL A 96 16.18 5.65 16.78
N ARG A 97 16.71 4.42 16.81
CA ARG A 97 16.98 3.69 18.06
C ARG A 97 18.14 4.28 18.86
N ASP A 98 19.17 4.79 18.18
CA ASP A 98 20.28 5.50 18.82
C ASP A 98 19.82 6.83 19.44
N PHE A 99 18.87 7.52 18.80
CA PHE A 99 18.28 8.77 19.30
C PHE A 99 17.31 8.55 20.46
N ASP A 100 16.53 7.47 20.38
CA ASP A 100 15.51 7.12 21.35
C ASP A 100 15.50 5.60 21.54
N SER A 101 16.18 5.16 22.60
CA SER A 101 16.31 3.74 22.97
C SER A 101 15.02 3.13 23.52
N LEU A 102 13.93 3.90 23.67
CA LEU A 102 12.60 3.40 24.03
C LEU A 102 11.63 3.35 22.84
N ALA A 103 11.96 3.99 21.72
CA ALA A 103 11.20 3.94 20.48
C ALA A 103 10.88 2.51 20.01
N LYS A 104 9.59 2.17 19.89
CA LYS A 104 9.19 0.95 19.18
C LYS A 104 9.12 1.22 17.68
N ILE A 105 9.71 0.32 16.89
CA ILE A 105 9.67 0.36 15.42
C ILE A 105 9.11 -0.96 14.90
N ILE A 106 8.13 -0.87 14.03
CA ILE A 106 7.58 -2.02 13.32
C ILE A 106 7.93 -1.87 11.85
N VAL A 107 8.81 -2.72 11.36
CA VAL A 107 9.15 -2.83 9.95
C VAL A 107 8.14 -3.76 9.30
N ARG A 108 7.42 -3.27 8.31
CA ARG A 108 6.40 -4.01 7.58
C ARG A 108 6.77 -4.12 6.10
N PRO A 109 7.49 -5.20 5.71
CA PRO A 109 7.86 -5.41 4.33
C PRO A 109 6.67 -5.62 3.40
N HIS A 110 6.81 -5.20 2.13
CA HIS A 110 5.77 -5.44 1.14
C HIS A 110 5.52 -6.96 0.98
N PRO A 111 4.28 -7.41 0.69
CA PRO A 111 3.98 -8.84 0.55
C PRO A 111 4.81 -9.60 -0.48
N SER A 112 5.36 -8.88 -1.47
CA SER A 112 6.26 -9.42 -2.50
C SER A 112 7.74 -9.41 -2.12
N GLU A 113 8.09 -9.04 -0.89
CA GLU A 113 9.46 -9.09 -0.39
C GLU A 113 9.74 -10.36 0.42
N ASN A 114 11.01 -10.79 0.44
CA ASN A 114 11.48 -11.82 1.36
C ASN A 114 11.71 -11.23 2.75
N LEU A 115 11.20 -11.90 3.79
CA LEU A 115 11.32 -11.46 5.19
C LEU A 115 12.70 -11.77 5.79
N GLU A 116 13.42 -12.76 5.28
CA GLU A 116 14.67 -13.21 5.89
C GLU A 116 15.74 -12.10 5.95
N PRO A 117 15.99 -11.32 4.88
CA PRO A 117 16.93 -10.19 4.95
C PRO A 117 16.51 -9.13 5.98
N TRP A 118 15.20 -8.87 6.13
CA TRP A 118 14.68 -7.94 7.14
C TRP A 118 14.92 -8.45 8.56
N ASN A 119 14.61 -9.72 8.82
CA ASN A 119 14.85 -10.38 10.11
C ASN A 119 16.33 -10.38 10.49
N GLN A 120 17.21 -10.62 9.52
CA GLN A 120 18.66 -10.54 9.73
C GLN A 120 19.11 -9.11 10.01
N MET A 121 18.58 -8.12 9.28
CA MET A 121 18.95 -6.72 9.43
C MET A 121 18.61 -6.16 10.82
N VAL A 122 17.43 -6.51 11.34
CA VAL A 122 16.97 -6.03 12.67
C VAL A 122 17.51 -6.87 13.83
N ARG A 123 18.21 -7.98 13.56
CA ARG A 123 18.67 -8.89 14.60
C ARG A 123 19.58 -8.16 15.58
N GLY A 124 19.25 -8.24 16.88
CA GLY A 124 20.00 -7.59 17.96
C GLY A 124 19.70 -6.10 18.13
N ILE A 125 18.73 -5.54 17.39
CA ILE A 125 18.24 -4.18 17.63
C ILE A 125 16.97 -4.27 18.50
N ASP A 126 17.12 -4.03 19.80
CA ASP A 126 16.00 -4.03 20.73
C ASP A 126 14.94 -3.01 20.31
N GLY A 127 13.65 -3.34 20.50
CA GLY A 127 12.53 -2.45 20.17
C GLY A 127 12.16 -2.40 18.67
N VAL A 128 12.84 -3.18 17.82
CA VAL A 128 12.51 -3.31 16.40
C VAL A 128 11.95 -4.69 16.11
N SER A 129 10.83 -4.76 15.40
CA SER A 129 10.20 -6.02 14.98
C SER A 129 9.84 -5.99 13.50
N VAL A 130 9.87 -7.15 12.85
CA VAL A 130 9.44 -7.32 11.44
C VAL A 130 8.10 -8.04 11.45
N ILE A 131 7.04 -7.37 10.99
CA ILE A 131 5.68 -7.92 10.97
C ILE A 131 5.04 -7.56 9.64
N ARG A 132 4.57 -8.56 8.87
CA ARG A 132 3.99 -8.36 7.53
C ARG A 132 2.47 -8.52 7.53
N GLU A 133 1.98 -9.42 8.37
CA GLU A 133 0.61 -9.89 8.43
C GLU A 133 -0.37 -8.77 8.82
N GLY A 134 -1.63 -8.87 8.37
CA GLY A 134 -2.69 -7.90 8.64
C GLY A 134 -2.78 -6.75 7.63
N ASP A 135 -3.88 -5.99 7.71
CA ASP A 135 -4.21 -4.88 6.83
C ASP A 135 -3.21 -3.71 6.98
N HIS A 136 -2.71 -3.19 5.86
CA HIS A 136 -1.69 -2.13 5.87
C HIS A 136 -2.25 -0.77 6.34
N LEU A 137 -3.52 -0.48 6.09
CA LEU A 137 -4.21 0.72 6.59
C LEU A 137 -4.40 0.62 8.11
N ALA A 138 -4.75 -0.56 8.63
CA ALA A 138 -4.88 -0.77 10.07
C ALA A 138 -3.54 -0.54 10.79
N TRP A 139 -2.46 -1.15 10.30
CA TRP A 139 -1.11 -0.90 10.81
C TRP A 139 -0.69 0.57 10.74
N THR A 140 -1.03 1.23 9.63
CA THR A 140 -0.73 2.65 9.43
C THR A 140 -1.48 3.50 10.45
N LEU A 141 -2.81 3.38 10.52
CA LEU A 141 -3.65 4.16 11.41
C LEU A 141 -3.44 3.82 12.90
N GLY A 142 -2.91 2.65 13.22
CA GLY A 142 -2.52 2.25 14.57
C GLY A 142 -1.20 2.88 15.04
N SER A 143 -0.30 3.23 14.10
CA SER A 143 1.01 3.81 14.38
C SER A 143 0.94 5.26 14.87
N GLU A 144 2.06 5.80 15.37
CA GLU A 144 2.21 7.23 15.60
C GLU A 144 2.47 8.00 14.30
N LEU A 145 3.27 7.39 13.42
CA LEU A 145 3.77 7.97 12.18
C LEU A 145 4.23 6.85 11.25
N LEU A 146 4.03 7.04 9.95
CA LEU A 146 4.55 6.19 8.89
C LEU A 146 5.82 6.77 8.26
N LEU A 147 6.90 6.00 8.27
CA LEU A 147 8.11 6.23 7.48
C LEU A 147 8.12 5.27 6.29
N HIS A 148 8.44 5.77 5.09
CA HIS A 148 8.59 4.93 3.90
C HIS A 148 9.62 5.51 2.92
N THR A 149 9.95 4.76 1.87
CA THR A 149 10.78 5.24 0.76
C THR A 149 9.98 5.19 -0.55
N SER A 150 9.30 6.29 -0.92
CA SER A 150 8.55 6.37 -2.20
C SER A 150 7.52 5.23 -2.41
N CYS A 151 6.64 4.99 -1.43
CA CYS A 151 5.63 3.92 -1.48
C CYS A 151 4.22 4.51 -1.58
N THR A 152 3.33 3.86 -2.33
CA THR A 152 1.92 4.29 -2.45
C THR A 152 1.19 4.28 -1.12
N THR A 153 1.56 3.43 -0.16
CA THR A 153 0.99 3.43 1.19
C THR A 153 1.15 4.79 1.88
N GLY A 154 2.24 5.52 1.60
CA GLY A 154 2.42 6.87 2.13
C GLY A 154 1.41 7.87 1.59
N LEU A 155 0.98 7.74 0.33
CA LEU A 155 -0.09 8.56 -0.23
C LEU A 155 -1.42 8.24 0.44
N GLU A 156 -1.73 6.97 0.69
CA GLU A 156 -2.96 6.56 1.37
C GLU A 156 -3.01 7.07 2.81
N ALA A 157 -1.89 6.93 3.54
CA ALA A 157 -1.72 7.48 4.87
C ALA A 157 -1.91 9.00 4.88
N PHE A 158 -1.31 9.71 3.92
CA PHE A 158 -1.53 11.14 3.75
C PHE A 158 -3.02 11.45 3.53
N LEU A 159 -3.71 10.75 2.62
CA LEU A 159 -5.13 11.00 2.36
C LEU A 159 -6.02 10.77 3.59
N LEU A 160 -5.66 9.81 4.44
CA LEU A 160 -6.33 9.51 5.72
C LEU A 160 -6.00 10.50 6.86
N ASP A 161 -5.18 11.52 6.56
CA ASP A 161 -4.68 12.49 7.54
C ASP A 161 -3.80 11.88 8.64
N HIS A 162 -3.05 10.84 8.28
CA HIS A 162 -2.03 10.24 9.13
C HIS A 162 -0.68 10.94 8.96
N PRO A 163 0.18 11.05 10.01
CA PRO A 163 1.55 11.55 9.87
C PRO A 163 2.41 10.63 8.99
N VAL A 164 3.08 11.21 7.99
CA VAL A 164 3.91 10.48 7.01
C VAL A 164 5.21 11.23 6.75
N LEU A 165 6.32 10.50 6.71
CA LEU A 165 7.62 11.00 6.25
C LEU A 165 8.13 10.10 5.13
N SER A 166 8.65 10.72 4.06
CA SER A 166 9.31 10.01 2.97
C SER A 166 10.83 10.18 3.08
N LEU A 167 11.56 9.07 3.08
CA LEU A 167 13.02 9.04 2.97
C LEU A 167 13.40 8.74 1.52
N THR A 168 14.08 9.67 0.88
CA THR A 168 14.51 9.60 -0.52
C THR A 168 16.01 9.91 -0.60
N PRO A 169 16.88 8.93 -0.37
CA PRO A 169 18.33 9.15 -0.38
C PRO A 169 18.82 9.46 -1.79
N GLY A 170 19.83 10.33 -1.88
CA GLY A 170 20.45 10.70 -3.15
C GLY A 170 19.58 11.58 -4.04
N ASP A 171 20.10 11.89 -5.23
CA ASP A 171 19.37 12.58 -6.29
C ASP A 171 19.06 11.57 -7.39
N ASN A 172 17.83 11.08 -7.41
CA ASN A 172 17.41 10.05 -8.34
C ASN A 172 16.01 10.33 -8.91
N PRO A 173 15.86 10.41 -10.24
CA PRO A 173 14.58 10.74 -10.88
C PRO A 173 13.46 9.72 -10.59
N TRP A 174 13.81 8.48 -10.19
CA TRP A 174 12.82 7.48 -9.77
C TRP A 174 11.98 7.96 -8.57
N HIS A 175 12.52 8.83 -7.70
CA HIS A 175 11.75 9.44 -6.62
C HIS A 175 10.61 10.31 -7.14
N GLU A 176 10.83 11.04 -8.22
CA GLU A 176 9.87 12.02 -8.74
C GLU A 176 8.65 11.36 -9.41
N LEU A 177 8.74 10.07 -9.75
CA LEU A 177 7.61 9.33 -10.32
C LEU A 177 6.48 9.06 -9.33
N TYR A 178 6.76 9.14 -8.02
CA TYR A 178 5.79 8.81 -6.99
C TYR A 178 5.12 10.08 -6.45
N ALA A 179 3.82 10.22 -6.68
CA ALA A 179 3.01 11.36 -6.23
C ALA A 179 3.17 11.67 -4.73
N VAL A 180 3.39 10.64 -3.89
CA VAL A 180 3.62 10.80 -2.45
C VAL A 180 4.79 11.72 -2.12
N ASN A 181 5.85 11.71 -2.93
CA ASN A 181 7.05 12.51 -2.69
C ASN A 181 6.85 14.00 -2.98
N HIS A 182 5.74 14.35 -3.66
CA HIS A 182 5.34 15.73 -3.94
C HIS A 182 4.39 16.30 -2.89
N CYS A 183 3.81 15.44 -2.03
CA CYS A 183 2.75 15.82 -1.09
C CYS A 183 3.06 15.47 0.36
N THR A 184 4.23 14.89 0.66
CA THR A 184 4.66 14.56 2.03
C THR A 184 6.05 15.14 2.32
N PRO A 185 6.36 15.46 3.59
CA PRO A 185 7.69 15.86 4.02
C PRO A 185 8.76 14.85 3.59
N ARG A 186 9.76 15.34 2.86
CA ARG A 186 10.82 14.53 2.27
C ARG A 186 12.16 14.77 2.94
N PHE A 187 12.85 13.69 3.26
CA PHE A 187 14.17 13.71 3.88
C PHE A 187 15.13 12.90 3.03
N THR A 188 16.38 13.33 2.93
CA THR A 188 17.44 12.61 2.19
C THR A 188 18.42 11.91 3.11
N ASP A 189 18.34 12.15 4.42
CA ASP A 189 19.30 11.71 5.43
C ASP A 189 18.61 11.03 6.63
N PRO A 190 19.10 9.86 7.08
CA PRO A 190 18.61 9.15 8.26
C PRO A 190 18.55 9.95 9.56
N LYS A 191 19.52 10.84 9.83
CA LYS A 191 19.51 11.65 11.06
C LYS A 191 18.46 12.73 10.99
N ALA A 192 18.23 13.32 9.81
CA ALA A 192 17.14 14.27 9.62
C ALA A 192 15.76 13.61 9.88
N VAL A 193 15.57 12.35 9.46
CA VAL A 193 14.37 11.56 9.78
C VAL A 193 14.24 11.34 11.29
N ALA A 194 15.30 10.89 11.97
CA ALA A 194 15.26 10.65 13.41
C ALA A 194 14.94 11.94 14.20
N ASN A 195 15.53 13.07 13.81
CA ASN A 195 15.21 14.39 14.36
C ASN A 195 13.73 14.77 14.13
N ALA A 196 13.20 14.53 12.93
CA ALA A 196 11.80 14.80 12.60
C ALA A 196 10.84 13.96 13.45
N ILE A 197 11.12 12.67 13.62
CA ILE A 197 10.34 11.77 14.49
C ILE A 197 10.39 12.24 15.95
N SER A 198 11.56 12.61 16.46
CA SER A 198 11.73 13.12 17.82
C SER A 198 10.93 14.42 18.05
N ARG A 199 11.03 15.39 17.12
CA ARG A 199 10.23 16.63 17.15
C ARG A 199 8.74 16.36 17.11
N PHE A 200 8.29 15.46 16.24
CA PHE A 200 6.89 15.08 16.14
C PHE A 200 6.36 14.50 17.46
N ARG A 201 7.11 13.59 18.09
CA ARG A 201 6.78 13.04 19.42
C ARG A 201 6.79 14.09 20.53
N ALA A 202 7.61 15.12 20.41
CA ALA A 202 7.60 16.29 21.30
C ALA A 202 6.42 17.26 21.05
N GLY A 203 5.53 16.95 20.11
CA GLY A 203 4.32 17.72 19.81
C GLY A 203 4.45 18.68 18.62
N ASP A 204 5.58 18.71 17.93
CA ASP A 204 5.79 19.59 16.78
C ASP A 204 5.07 19.06 15.52
N GLN A 205 3.86 19.57 15.29
CA GLN A 205 3.05 19.20 14.12
C GLN A 205 3.59 19.77 12.80
N SER A 206 4.50 20.75 12.82
CA SER A 206 5.07 21.33 11.59
C SER A 206 5.87 20.30 10.77
N VAL A 207 6.33 19.23 11.42
CA VAL A 207 7.01 18.10 10.78
C VAL A 207 6.15 17.46 9.67
N ARG A 208 4.82 17.57 9.75
CA ARG A 208 3.87 17.01 8.76
C ARG A 208 3.76 17.84 7.48
N GLY A 209 4.33 19.05 7.44
CA GLY A 209 4.21 19.99 6.33
C GLY A 209 2.80 20.61 6.21
N ASP A 210 2.61 21.43 5.18
CA ASP A 210 1.31 22.05 4.88
C ASP A 210 0.42 21.08 4.09
N ARG A 211 -0.58 20.51 4.77
CA ARG A 211 -1.55 19.60 4.17
C ARG A 211 -2.37 20.26 3.05
N GLY A 212 -2.74 21.53 3.19
CA GLY A 212 -3.54 22.24 2.22
C GLY A 212 -2.78 22.44 0.92
N GLU A 213 -1.52 22.86 1.01
CA GLU A 213 -0.62 22.98 -0.14
C GLU A 213 -0.40 21.61 -0.82
N ALA A 214 -0.16 20.57 -0.03
CA ALA A 214 0.02 19.21 -0.53
C ALA A 214 -1.22 18.67 -1.26
N LEU A 215 -2.43 18.89 -0.72
CA LEU A 215 -3.69 18.52 -1.38
C LEU A 215 -3.90 19.30 -2.68
N ALA A 216 -3.54 20.59 -2.71
CA ALA A 216 -3.64 21.40 -3.92
C ALA A 216 -2.74 20.86 -5.05
N LYS A 217 -1.55 20.35 -4.72
CA LYS A 217 -0.64 19.67 -5.68
C LYS A 217 -1.20 18.35 -6.20
N LEU A 218 -1.94 17.60 -5.38
CA LEU A 218 -2.51 16.31 -5.77
C LEU A 218 -3.81 16.42 -6.57
N ARG A 219 -4.60 17.48 -6.34
CA ARG A 219 -5.94 17.65 -6.95
C ARG A 219 -5.99 17.48 -8.48
N PRO A 220 -4.99 17.91 -9.27
CA PRO A 220 -4.97 17.66 -10.72
C PRO A 220 -4.78 16.18 -11.11
N HIS A 221 -4.27 15.36 -10.19
CA HIS A 221 -3.83 13.99 -10.45
C HIS A 221 -4.65 12.92 -9.72
N LEU A 222 -5.43 13.32 -8.70
CA LEU A 222 -6.19 12.42 -7.85
C LEU A 222 -7.61 12.93 -7.64
N ILE A 223 -8.58 12.04 -7.89
CA ILE A 223 -9.97 12.25 -7.51
C ILE A 223 -10.23 11.41 -6.25
N ALA A 224 -10.37 12.06 -5.10
CA ALA A 224 -10.60 11.42 -3.81
C ALA A 224 -11.45 12.35 -2.91
N GLY A 225 -12.43 11.80 -2.20
CA GLY A 225 -13.29 12.57 -1.29
C GLY A 225 -14.35 13.44 -1.99
N ASP A 226 -14.57 13.26 -3.29
CA ASP A 226 -15.65 13.91 -4.03
C ASP A 226 -17.03 13.33 -3.63
N ALA A 227 -18.09 14.10 -3.88
CA ALA A 227 -19.46 13.68 -3.59
C ALA A 227 -19.85 12.38 -4.32
N ASP A 228 -19.43 12.27 -5.58
CA ASP A 228 -19.63 11.06 -6.38
C ASP A 228 -18.39 10.15 -6.25
N PRO A 229 -18.51 8.88 -5.84
CA PRO A 229 -17.40 7.94 -5.85
C PRO A 229 -16.87 7.64 -7.27
N ALA A 230 -15.58 7.31 -7.38
CA ALA A 230 -14.98 6.83 -8.63
C ALA A 230 -15.66 5.57 -9.18
N ALA A 231 -16.12 4.69 -8.30
CA ALA A 231 -16.92 3.53 -8.69
C ALA A 231 -18.20 3.94 -9.44
N GLU A 232 -18.93 4.94 -8.93
CA GLU A 232 -20.18 5.42 -9.52
C GLU A 232 -19.96 6.14 -10.86
N ARG A 233 -18.92 6.99 -10.94
CA ARG A 233 -18.51 7.61 -12.22
C ARG A 233 -18.12 6.56 -13.26
N THR A 234 -17.45 5.49 -12.84
CA THR A 234 -17.05 4.39 -13.72
C THR A 234 -18.26 3.65 -14.27
N ILE A 235 -19.22 3.27 -13.40
CA ILE A 235 -20.46 2.61 -13.82
C ILE A 235 -21.26 3.51 -14.76
N THR A 236 -21.40 4.80 -14.44
CA THR A 236 -22.09 5.79 -15.28
C THR A 236 -21.44 5.92 -16.65
N ALA A 237 -20.10 5.95 -16.71
CA ALA A 237 -19.38 6.01 -17.97
C ALA A 237 -19.56 4.72 -18.79
N LEU A 238 -19.51 3.55 -18.15
CA LEU A 238 -19.73 2.25 -18.80
C LEU A 238 -21.16 2.13 -19.36
N ALA A 239 -22.17 2.55 -18.60
CA ALA A 239 -23.57 2.52 -19.03
C ALA A 239 -23.82 3.37 -20.30
N ARG A 240 -23.06 4.46 -20.49
CA ARG A 240 -23.13 5.28 -21.72
C ARG A 240 -22.48 4.60 -22.93
N ILE A 241 -21.44 3.79 -22.71
CA ILE A 241 -20.71 3.09 -23.77
C ILE A 241 -21.47 1.82 -24.20
N ALA A 242 -22.12 1.14 -23.26
CA ALA A 242 -22.80 -0.13 -23.48
C ALA A 242 -24.23 -0.14 -22.90
N PRO A 243 -25.15 0.71 -23.41
CA PRO A 243 -26.47 0.92 -22.80
C PRO A 243 -27.39 -0.29 -22.84
N ASN A 244 -27.13 -1.24 -23.75
CA ASN A 244 -27.97 -2.42 -23.98
C ASN A 244 -27.29 -3.73 -23.58
N GLN A 245 -26.27 -3.71 -22.72
CA GLN A 245 -25.73 -4.95 -22.15
C GLN A 245 -26.73 -5.54 -21.16
N GLN A 246 -27.44 -6.57 -21.59
CA GLN A 246 -28.14 -7.45 -20.66
C GLN A 246 -27.10 -8.31 -19.93
N PRO A 247 -27.28 -8.56 -18.62
CA PRO A 247 -26.53 -9.60 -17.94
C PRO A 247 -26.69 -10.88 -18.75
N SER A 248 -25.58 -11.54 -19.10
CA SER A 248 -25.67 -12.86 -19.70
C SER A 248 -26.37 -13.77 -18.70
N ALA A 249 -27.63 -14.12 -18.96
CA ALA A 249 -28.44 -14.97 -18.08
C ALA A 249 -27.86 -16.39 -17.95
N ASN A 250 -26.86 -16.74 -18.77
CA ASN A 250 -26.35 -18.11 -18.93
C ASN A 250 -24.86 -18.27 -18.59
N LEU A 251 -24.22 -17.27 -17.97
CA LEU A 251 -22.85 -17.46 -17.48
C LEU A 251 -22.91 -17.81 -16.01
N THR A 252 -22.82 -19.10 -15.68
CA THR A 252 -22.49 -19.46 -14.30
C THR A 252 -21.04 -19.08 -14.02
N ALA A 253 -20.68 -18.78 -12.77
CA ALA A 253 -19.29 -18.48 -12.41
C ALA A 253 -18.33 -19.61 -12.86
N ARG A 254 -18.82 -20.86 -12.92
CA ARG A 254 -18.11 -22.02 -13.48
C ARG A 254 -17.85 -21.91 -14.98
N ASP A 255 -18.73 -21.30 -15.76
CA ASP A 255 -18.60 -21.19 -17.22
C ASP A 255 -17.59 -20.09 -17.63
N THR A 256 -17.43 -19.06 -16.79
CA THR A 256 -16.55 -17.91 -17.08
C THR A 256 -15.16 -18.01 -16.48
N LEU A 257 -15.03 -18.70 -15.34
CA LEU A 257 -13.77 -18.82 -14.64
C LEU A 257 -13.09 -20.11 -15.12
N ARG A 258 -12.31 -20.01 -16.19
CA ARG A 258 -11.34 -21.06 -16.54
C ARG A 258 -10.53 -21.38 -15.28
N GLU A 259 -10.21 -22.66 -15.05
CA GLU A 259 -9.24 -23.05 -14.02
C GLU A 259 -7.89 -22.40 -14.34
N VAL A 260 -7.69 -21.19 -13.84
CA VAL A 260 -6.40 -20.51 -13.94
C VAL A 260 -5.52 -21.16 -12.89
N VAL A 261 -4.57 -21.97 -13.34
CA VAL A 261 -3.51 -22.49 -12.46
C VAL A 261 -2.75 -21.29 -11.90
N ARG A 262 -3.03 -20.95 -10.64
CA ARG A 262 -2.36 -19.86 -9.94
C ARG A 262 -1.01 -20.37 -9.43
N ARG A 263 0.06 -19.62 -9.73
CA ARG A 263 1.36 -19.80 -9.07
C ARG A 263 1.22 -19.48 -7.58
N GLU A 264 2.07 -20.07 -6.74
CA GLU A 264 2.06 -19.85 -5.28
C GLU A 264 2.06 -18.35 -4.93
N ARG A 265 2.95 -17.55 -5.52
CA ARG A 265 2.93 -16.07 -5.42
C ARG A 265 1.58 -15.42 -5.70
N HIS A 266 0.78 -15.92 -6.64
CA HIS A 266 -0.53 -15.32 -6.96
C HIS A 266 -1.55 -15.67 -5.88
N VAL A 267 -1.49 -16.89 -5.35
CA VAL A 267 -2.33 -17.31 -4.22
C VAL A 267 -1.98 -16.47 -2.99
N VAL A 268 -0.70 -16.33 -2.65
CA VAL A 268 -0.27 -15.58 -1.46
C VAL A 268 -0.51 -14.08 -1.60
N LYS A 269 -0.18 -13.47 -2.75
CA LYS A 269 -0.34 -12.02 -2.97
C LYS A 269 -1.81 -11.58 -3.00
N ALA A 270 -2.68 -12.41 -3.58
CA ALA A 270 -4.10 -12.12 -3.68
C ALA A 270 -4.92 -12.80 -2.57
N PHE A 271 -4.25 -13.36 -1.55
CA PHE A 271 -4.95 -14.04 -0.48
C PHE A 271 -5.79 -13.03 0.31
N VAL A 272 -7.09 -13.31 0.36
CA VAL A 272 -8.06 -12.65 1.21
C VAL A 272 -8.92 -13.76 1.82
N ASP A 273 -9.19 -13.69 3.12
CA ASP A 273 -10.03 -14.64 3.86
C ASP A 273 -11.50 -14.20 3.79
N LEU A 274 -12.42 -15.17 3.77
CA LEU A 274 -13.87 -14.90 3.71
C LEU A 274 -14.38 -13.99 4.83
N ARG A 275 -13.80 -14.07 6.04
CA ARG A 275 -14.15 -13.20 7.17
C ARG A 275 -13.77 -11.75 6.90
N GLU A 276 -12.60 -11.52 6.31
CA GLU A 276 -12.13 -10.19 5.92
C GLU A 276 -13.04 -9.59 4.85
N VAL A 277 -13.40 -10.37 3.83
CA VAL A 277 -14.37 -9.94 2.81
C VAL A 277 -15.70 -9.57 3.44
N ARG A 278 -16.25 -10.43 4.31
CA ARG A 278 -17.52 -10.15 5.01
C ARG A 278 -17.45 -8.88 5.84
N LYS A 279 -16.38 -8.70 6.62
CA LYS A 279 -16.15 -7.50 7.44
C LYS A 279 -16.12 -6.24 6.58
N ARG A 280 -15.43 -6.30 5.44
CA ARG A 280 -15.30 -5.17 4.51
C ARG A 280 -16.62 -4.82 3.84
N PHE A 281 -17.35 -5.83 3.35
CA PHE A 281 -18.68 -5.64 2.74
C PHE A 281 -19.69 -5.07 3.74
N GLN A 282 -19.67 -5.53 4.98
CA GLN A 282 -20.53 -4.98 6.04
C GLN A 282 -20.24 -3.51 6.31
N SER A 283 -18.96 -3.11 6.32
CA SER A 283 -18.57 -1.71 6.51
C SER A 283 -19.01 -0.82 5.34
N ILE A 284 -18.87 -1.30 4.10
CA ILE A 284 -19.36 -0.61 2.90
C ILE A 284 -20.88 -0.48 2.92
N ALA A 285 -21.59 -1.56 3.24
CA ALA A 285 -23.05 -1.60 3.34
C ALA A 285 -23.58 -0.59 4.37
N ALA A 286 -22.99 -0.60 5.57
CA ALA A 286 -23.36 0.32 6.65
C ALA A 286 -23.16 1.80 6.23
N ALA A 287 -22.05 2.10 5.55
CA ALA A 287 -21.69 3.46 5.16
C ALA A 287 -22.50 3.99 3.96
N SER A 288 -22.86 3.12 3.02
CA SER A 288 -23.60 3.48 1.80
C SER A 288 -25.12 3.40 1.95
N GLY A 289 -25.62 2.83 3.05
CA GLY A 289 -27.03 2.49 3.20
C GLY A 289 -27.46 1.30 2.33
N TRP A 290 -26.54 0.69 1.60
CA TRP A 290 -26.77 -0.54 0.86
C TRP A 290 -27.02 -1.69 1.82
N ARG A 291 -28.05 -2.49 1.55
CA ARG A 291 -28.39 -3.69 2.32
C ARG A 291 -28.19 -4.92 1.45
N PRO A 292 -26.94 -5.43 1.32
CA PRO A 292 -26.70 -6.63 0.54
C PRO A 292 -27.44 -7.83 1.12
N SER A 293 -27.77 -8.79 0.27
CA SER A 293 -27.96 -10.17 0.72
C SER A 293 -26.68 -10.59 1.48
N THR A 294 -26.81 -11.15 2.67
CA THR A 294 -25.64 -11.46 3.50
C THR A 294 -24.90 -12.73 3.06
N GLN A 295 -25.25 -13.31 1.90
CA GLN A 295 -24.65 -14.56 1.43
C GLN A 295 -23.42 -14.29 0.58
N ILE A 296 -22.27 -14.27 1.24
CA ILE A 296 -20.96 -14.36 0.58
C ILE A 296 -20.46 -15.78 0.75
N GLN A 297 -20.26 -16.47 -0.38
CA GLN A 297 -19.71 -17.82 -0.44
C GLN A 297 -18.32 -17.80 -1.09
N GLU A 298 -17.35 -18.47 -0.48
CA GLU A 298 -16.09 -18.74 -1.15
C GLU A 298 -16.28 -19.89 -2.15
N ILE A 299 -15.96 -19.63 -3.42
CA ILE A 299 -16.10 -20.59 -4.52
C ILE A 299 -14.73 -21.00 -5.11
N GLY A 300 -13.65 -20.47 -4.55
CA GLY A 300 -12.26 -20.81 -4.84
C GLY A 300 -11.31 -19.93 -4.02
N PRO A 301 -9.98 -20.19 -4.04
CA PRO A 301 -9.02 -19.43 -3.24
C PRO A 301 -9.13 -17.93 -3.50
N SER A 302 -9.59 -17.18 -2.50
CA SER A 302 -9.81 -15.73 -2.59
C SER A 302 -10.68 -15.32 -3.78
N LEU A 303 -11.68 -16.15 -4.07
CA LEU A 303 -12.70 -15.94 -5.07
C LEU A 303 -14.06 -16.15 -4.40
N PHE A 304 -14.88 -15.11 -4.44
CA PHE A 304 -16.11 -15.04 -3.68
C PHE A 304 -17.30 -14.80 -4.61
N GLN A 305 -18.36 -15.54 -4.38
CA GLN A 305 -19.66 -15.31 -4.98
C GLN A 305 -20.51 -14.51 -3.99
N LEU A 306 -21.04 -13.39 -4.46
CA LEU A 306 -22.06 -12.60 -3.78
C LEU A 306 -23.42 -13.09 -4.26
N ASP A 307 -24.35 -13.28 -3.32
CA ASP A 307 -25.75 -13.61 -3.57
C ASP A 307 -25.90 -14.85 -4.47
N PRO A 308 -25.35 -16.02 -4.06
CA PRO A 308 -25.47 -17.23 -4.85
C PRO A 308 -26.96 -17.58 -5.08
N PRO A 309 -27.33 -18.08 -6.28
CA PRO A 309 -28.69 -18.52 -6.53
C PRO A 309 -29.08 -19.63 -5.54
N SER A 310 -30.28 -19.52 -4.98
CA SER A 310 -30.88 -20.45 -4.02
C SER A 310 -31.09 -21.85 -4.58
#